data_AF-A0A4R3YG02-F1
#
_entry.id   AF-A0A4R3YG02-F1
#
_cell.length_a   1.000
_cell.length_b   1.000
_cell.length_c   1.000
_cell.angle_alpha   90.00
_cell.angle_beta   90.00
_cell.angle_gamma   90.00
#
_symmetry.space_group_name_H-M   'P 1'
#
loop_
_entity.id
_entity.type
_entity.pdbx_description
1 polymer ?
#
loop_
_entity_poly.entity_id
_entity_poly.type
_entity_poly.pdbx_seq_one_letter_code
_entity_poly.pdbx_strand_id
1 'polypeptide(L)'
;MHKILIALAAAGIVSLAGCQGGAAVKSEAPTQAAKPSISPEASKTLSQAEADVKSAQAQKALWLTADAALKDAKKAAEKGDSEAVIKNSKTASEQSKLGIAQLQYPVTK
;
A
#
# COMPACT_ATOMS: atom_id res chain seq x y z
N MET A 1 -16.17 32.61 -36.22
CA MET A 1 -15.29 33.16 -35.16
C MET A 1 -14.41 32.03 -34.64
N HIS A 2 -13.08 32.25 -34.66
CA HIS A 2 -11.95 31.53 -34.02
C HIS A 2 -12.18 30.05 -33.64
N LYS A 3 -11.74 29.06 -34.45
CA LYS A 3 -10.37 28.51 -34.56
C LYS A 3 -9.64 28.36 -33.23
N ILE A 4 -9.62 27.14 -32.66
CA ILE A 4 -8.43 26.59 -32.00
C ILE A 4 -8.29 25.12 -32.42
N LEU A 5 -7.15 24.84 -33.01
CA LEU A 5 -6.68 23.56 -33.54
C LEU A 5 -5.83 22.85 -32.47
N ILE A 6 -6.01 21.53 -32.40
CA ILE A 6 -4.99 20.46 -32.41
C ILE A 6 -3.66 20.71 -31.66
N ALA A 7 -3.37 19.83 -30.69
CA ALA A 7 -2.05 19.17 -30.56
C ALA A 7 -2.13 17.98 -29.59
N LEU A 8 -2.60 16.84 -30.09
CA LEU A 8 -2.38 15.51 -29.50
C LEU A 8 -1.05 14.99 -30.07
N ALA A 9 0.05 15.16 -29.35
CA ALA A 9 1.34 14.51 -29.62
C ALA A 9 1.47 13.35 -28.61
N ALA A 10 1.41 12.10 -29.06
CA ALA A 10 2.56 11.26 -29.44
C ALA A 10 3.52 11.02 -28.26
N ALA A 11 4.09 9.87 -27.97
CA ALA A 11 4.04 8.48 -28.43
C ALA A 11 4.98 7.73 -27.45
N GLY A 12 4.85 6.41 -27.35
CA GLY A 12 5.80 5.56 -26.61
C GLY A 12 5.08 4.36 -26.02
N ILE A 13 4.69 3.37 -26.83
CA ILE A 13 5.50 2.20 -27.23
C ILE A 13 5.93 1.37 -26.01
N VAL A 14 5.28 0.21 -25.92
CA VAL A 14 5.62 -0.97 -25.13
C VAL A 14 7.06 -1.43 -25.42
N SER A 15 7.81 -1.77 -24.38
CA SER A 15 8.91 -2.73 -24.51
C SER A 15 8.93 -3.68 -23.31
N LEU A 16 8.39 -4.87 -23.54
CA LEU A 16 8.53 -6.06 -22.71
C LEU A 16 9.71 -6.89 -23.28
N ALA A 17 10.85 -6.87 -22.59
CA ALA A 17 12.00 -7.78 -22.70
C ALA A 17 12.89 -7.47 -21.48
N GLY A 18 13.44 -8.39 -20.68
CA GLY A 18 14.05 -9.65 -21.03
C GLY A 18 15.58 -9.53 -20.87
N CYS A 19 16.11 -10.04 -19.75
CA CYS A 19 17.47 -10.60 -19.56
C CYS A 19 18.74 -9.72 -19.43
N GLN A 20 19.53 -10.07 -18.41
CA GLN A 20 21.01 -10.16 -18.31
C GLN A 20 21.93 -9.05 -18.84
N GLY A 21 22.71 -8.47 -17.91
CA GLY A 21 24.17 -8.32 -18.04
C GLY A 21 24.70 -7.05 -18.74
N GLY A 22 25.62 -6.35 -18.08
CA GLY A 22 26.60 -5.47 -18.73
C GLY A 22 26.49 -3.98 -18.40
N ALA A 23 27.58 -3.43 -17.88
CA ALA A 23 27.74 -2.04 -17.42
C ALA A 23 27.86 -1.01 -18.55
N ALA A 24 27.41 0.25 -18.31
CA ALA A 24 28.20 1.49 -18.46
C ALA A 24 27.35 2.80 -18.46
N VAL A 25 27.63 3.67 -17.47
CA VAL A 25 27.83 5.14 -17.51
C VAL A 25 26.67 6.11 -17.86
N LYS A 26 26.23 6.80 -16.77
CA LYS A 26 25.87 8.22 -16.55
C LYS A 26 24.92 8.98 -17.50
N SER A 27 23.81 9.42 -16.91
CA SER A 27 23.38 10.84 -16.95
C SER A 27 22.57 11.17 -15.69
N GLU A 28 23.15 11.98 -14.82
CA GLU A 28 22.49 12.59 -13.65
C GLU A 28 21.54 13.69 -14.15
N ALA A 29 20.28 13.32 -14.36
CA ALA A 29 19.17 14.26 -14.32
C ALA A 29 18.99 14.74 -12.86
N PRO A 30 18.48 15.97 -12.61
CA PRO A 30 18.24 16.43 -11.24
C PRO A 30 17.28 15.43 -10.58
N THR A 31 17.81 14.67 -9.63
CA THR A 31 17.06 13.68 -8.86
C THR A 31 15.98 14.41 -8.09
N GLN A 32 14.81 14.54 -8.71
CA GLN A 32 13.56 14.80 -8.01
C GLN A 32 13.53 13.74 -6.92
N ALA A 33 13.74 14.16 -5.66
CA ALA A 33 13.88 13.26 -4.53
C ALA A 33 12.78 12.21 -4.64
N ALA A 34 13.17 10.97 -4.97
CA ALA A 34 12.22 9.89 -5.16
C ALA A 34 11.46 9.80 -3.86
N LYS A 35 10.12 9.96 -3.91
CA LYS A 35 9.29 9.75 -2.73
C LYS A 35 9.68 8.41 -2.13
N PRO A 36 9.88 8.33 -0.80
CA PRO A 36 10.18 7.06 -0.15
C PRO A 36 9.15 6.03 -0.60
N SER A 37 9.60 5.05 -1.39
CA SER A 37 8.73 3.99 -1.88
C SER A 37 8.93 2.79 -0.99
N ILE A 38 7.82 2.24 -0.50
CA ILE A 38 7.84 0.97 0.22
C ILE A 38 8.03 -0.20 -0.74
N SER A 39 8.46 -1.33 -0.21
CA SER A 39 8.63 -2.56 -1.00
C SER A 39 7.27 -3.09 -1.53
N PRO A 40 7.28 -3.88 -2.62
CA PRO A 40 6.05 -4.52 -3.12
C PRO A 40 5.35 -5.40 -2.07
N GLU A 41 6.12 -6.09 -1.23
CA GLU A 41 5.58 -6.88 -0.11
C GLU A 41 4.87 -6.00 0.91
N ALA A 42 5.48 -4.87 1.29
CA ALA A 42 4.89 -3.92 2.22
C ALA A 42 3.58 -3.34 1.67
N SER A 43 3.56 -2.98 0.38
CA SER A 43 2.34 -2.50 -0.30
C SER A 43 1.22 -3.56 -0.29
N LYS A 44 1.54 -4.81 -0.65
CA LYS A 44 0.58 -5.92 -0.61
C LYS A 44 0.04 -6.18 0.80
N THR A 45 0.92 -6.14 1.80
CA THR A 45 0.54 -6.36 3.21
C THR A 45 -0.34 -5.23 3.73
N LEU A 46 -0.03 -3.98 3.38
CA LEU A 46 -0.85 -2.82 3.72
C LEU A 46 -2.25 -2.91 3.10
N SER A 47 -2.35 -3.25 1.82
CA SER A 47 -3.63 -3.41 1.13
C SER A 47 -4.50 -4.51 1.77
N GLN A 48 -3.89 -5.64 2.16
CA GLN A 48 -4.59 -6.70 2.89
C GLN A 48 -5.11 -6.21 4.25
N ALA A 49 -4.28 -5.47 5.01
CA ALA A 49 -4.69 -4.93 6.30
C ALA A 49 -5.86 -3.93 6.17
N GLU A 50 -5.86 -3.09 5.14
CA GLU A 50 -6.98 -2.18 4.85
C GLU A 50 -8.28 -2.94 4.55
N ALA A 51 -8.20 -4.03 3.78
CA ALA A 51 -9.35 -4.88 3.49
C ALA A 51 -9.89 -5.58 4.75
N ASP A 52 -9.00 -6.11 5.60
CA ASP A 52 -9.38 -6.79 6.84
C ASP A 52 -10.01 -5.82 7.85
N VAL A 53 -9.43 -4.61 8.01
CA VAL A 53 -10.00 -3.55 8.87
C VAL A 53 -11.37 -3.12 8.36
N LYS A 54 -11.54 -2.97 7.04
CA LYS A 54 -12.85 -2.66 6.44
C LYS A 54 -13.87 -3.76 6.70
N SER A 55 -13.46 -5.03 6.61
CA SER A 55 -14.32 -6.18 6.92
C SER A 55 -14.76 -6.19 8.39
N ALA A 56 -13.82 -5.97 9.31
CA ALA A 56 -14.13 -5.89 10.74
C ALA A 56 -15.05 -4.70 11.06
N GLN A 57 -14.83 -3.55 10.43
CA GLN A 57 -15.67 -2.37 10.59
C GLN A 57 -17.11 -2.63 10.12
N ALA A 58 -17.28 -3.27 8.95
CA ALA A 58 -18.60 -3.61 8.40
C ALA A 58 -19.40 -4.53 9.33
N GLN A 59 -18.70 -5.39 10.07
CA GLN A 59 -19.28 -6.32 11.04
C GLN A 59 -19.40 -5.71 12.45
N LYS A 60 -19.09 -4.42 12.63
CA LYS A 60 -19.03 -3.75 13.96
C LYS A 60 -18.09 -4.47 14.95
N ALA A 61 -17.06 -5.10 14.42
CA ALA A 61 -16.08 -5.91 15.13
C ALA A 61 -14.69 -5.25 15.18
N LEU A 62 -14.57 -4.00 14.71
CA LEU A 62 -13.30 -3.30 14.66
C LEU A 62 -12.83 -2.88 16.06
N TRP A 63 -11.69 -3.43 16.48
CA TRP A 63 -11.00 -3.00 17.69
C TRP A 63 -10.20 -1.73 17.45
N LEU A 64 -10.13 -0.85 18.47
CA LEU A 64 -9.37 0.40 18.41
C LEU A 64 -7.88 0.17 18.14
N THR A 65 -7.33 -0.94 18.64
CA THR A 65 -5.92 -1.30 18.43
C THR A 65 -5.64 -1.66 16.96
N ALA A 66 -6.60 -2.27 16.25
CA ALA A 66 -6.45 -2.62 14.85
C ALA A 66 -6.44 -1.36 13.97
N ASP A 67 -7.33 -0.41 14.28
CA ASP A 67 -7.39 0.91 13.64
C ASP A 67 -6.12 1.74 13.91
N ALA A 68 -5.62 1.75 15.15
CA ALA A 68 -4.37 2.40 15.50
C ALA A 68 -3.18 1.80 14.73
N ALA A 69 -3.07 0.47 14.68
CA ALA A 69 -2.02 -0.21 13.94
C ALA A 69 -2.09 0.10 12.44
N LEU A 70 -3.28 0.18 11.84
CA LEU A 70 -3.42 0.57 10.43
C LEU A 70 -2.95 2.02 10.20
N LYS A 71 -3.29 2.95 11.09
CA LYS A 71 -2.80 4.34 11.01
C LYS A 71 -1.28 4.40 11.10
N ASP A 72 -0.68 3.62 11.98
CA ASP A 72 0.78 3.60 12.12
C ASP A 72 1.48 2.92 10.93
N ALA A 73 0.84 1.92 10.31
CA ALA A 73 1.30 1.36 9.03
C ALA A 73 1.29 2.42 7.92
N LYS A 74 0.24 3.24 7.82
CA LYS A 74 0.15 4.33 6.84
C LYS A 74 1.22 5.39 7.05
N LYS A 75 1.45 5.81 8.30
CA LYS A 75 2.54 6.74 8.65
C LYS A 75 3.92 6.16 8.33
N ALA A 76 4.13 4.86 8.51
CA ALA A 76 5.38 4.20 8.13
C ALA A 76 5.54 4.17 6.60
N ALA A 77 4.45 3.97 5.86
CA ALA A 77 4.48 4.00 4.40
C ALA A 77 4.86 5.39 3.86
N GLU A 78 4.34 6.46 4.48
CA GLU A 78 4.74 7.84 4.15
C GLU A 78 6.23 8.11 4.36
N LYS A 79 6.86 7.37 5.29
CA LYS A 79 8.30 7.43 5.57
C LYS A 79 9.14 6.48 4.72
N GLY A 80 8.50 5.62 3.91
CA GLY A 80 9.18 4.55 3.16
C GLY A 80 9.69 3.39 4.04
N ASP A 81 9.26 3.31 5.29
CA ASP A 81 9.69 2.28 6.24
C ASP A 81 8.92 0.98 5.97
N SER A 82 9.46 0.15 5.10
CA SER A 82 8.82 -1.09 4.66
C SER A 82 8.67 -2.11 5.80
N GLU A 83 9.62 -2.17 6.73
CA GLU A 83 9.56 -3.11 7.86
C GLU A 83 8.44 -2.73 8.82
N ALA A 84 8.35 -1.45 9.19
CA ALA A 84 7.28 -0.97 10.05
C ALA A 84 5.91 -1.08 9.38
N VAL A 85 5.81 -0.86 8.06
CA VAL A 85 4.56 -1.12 7.32
C VAL A 85 4.15 -2.58 7.48
N ILE A 86 5.04 -3.53 7.17
CA ILE A 86 4.70 -4.96 7.24
C ILE A 86 4.28 -5.35 8.66
N LYS A 87 5.04 -4.91 9.68
CA LYS A 87 4.74 -5.20 11.08
C LYS A 87 3.37 -4.66 11.50
N ASN A 88 3.13 -3.37 11.27
CA ASN A 88 1.90 -2.72 11.71
C ASN A 88 0.68 -3.22 10.92
N SER A 89 0.84 -3.49 9.62
CA SER A 89 -0.22 -4.07 8.79
C SER A 89 -0.59 -5.49 9.21
N LYS A 90 0.38 -6.34 9.58
CA LYS A 90 0.10 -7.67 10.13
C LYS A 90 -0.70 -7.58 11.43
N THR A 91 -0.28 -6.72 12.36
CA THR A 91 -1.02 -6.48 13.62
C THR A 91 -2.46 -6.01 13.35
N ALA A 92 -2.66 -5.05 12.43
CA ALA A 92 -3.99 -4.55 12.08
C ALA A 92 -4.88 -5.67 11.49
N SER A 93 -4.33 -6.48 10.59
CA SER A 93 -5.02 -7.64 10.00
C SER A 93 -5.41 -8.68 11.05
N GLU A 94 -4.46 -9.08 11.89
CA GLU A 94 -4.67 -10.09 12.94
C GLU A 94 -5.75 -9.64 13.92
N GLN A 95 -5.66 -8.41 14.43
CA GLN A 95 -6.64 -7.89 15.39
C GLN A 95 -8.02 -7.69 14.77
N SER A 96 -8.10 -7.34 13.48
CA SER A 96 -9.37 -7.27 12.75
C SER A 96 -10.03 -8.66 12.66
N LYS A 97 -9.24 -9.70 12.37
CA LYS A 97 -9.71 -11.09 12.32
C LYS A 97 -10.13 -11.59 13.70
N LEU A 98 -9.37 -11.27 14.75
CA LEU A 98 -9.72 -11.61 16.13
C LEU A 98 -11.03 -10.96 16.56
N GLY A 99 -11.23 -9.68 16.22
CA GLY A 99 -12.48 -8.97 16.52
C GLY A 99 -13.69 -9.64 15.87
N ILE A 100 -13.57 -10.05 14.60
CA ILE A 100 -14.61 -10.81 13.90
C ILE A 100 -14.84 -12.17 14.57
N ALA A 101 -13.76 -12.89 14.90
CA ALA A 101 -13.85 -14.20 15.55
C ALA A 101 -14.55 -14.13 16.91
N GLN A 102 -14.35 -13.05 17.67
CA GLN A 102 -15.00 -12.84 18.97
C GLN A 102 -16.53 -12.83 18.86
N LEU A 103 -17.10 -12.38 17.74
CA LEU A 103 -18.55 -12.41 17.52
C LEU A 103 -19.13 -13.83 17.48
N GLN A 104 -18.29 -14.83 17.24
CA GLN A 104 -18.69 -16.24 17.17
C GLN A 104 -18.61 -16.95 18.53
N TYR A 105 -18.12 -16.27 19.57
CA TYR A 105 -18.02 -16.89 20.89
C TYR A 105 -19.41 -17.02 21.55
N PRO A 106 -19.70 -18.16 22.19
CA PRO A 106 -20.96 -18.35 22.88
C PRO A 106 -21.07 -17.37 24.05
N VAL A 107 -22.23 -16.73 24.18
CA VAL A 107 -22.57 -15.95 25.38
C VAL A 107 -22.90 -16.91 26.51
N THR A 108 -21.96 -17.09 27.45
CA THR A 108 -22.22 -17.81 28.70
C THR A 108 -23.16 -16.96 29.57
N LYS A 109 -24.25 -17.57 30.03
CA LYS A 109 -25.19 -17.00 31.00
C LYS A 109 -24.82 -17.44 32.41
#